data_AF-A8H8U4-F1
#
_entry.id   AF-A8H8U4-F1
#
_cell.length_a   1.000
_cell.length_b   1.000
_cell.length_c   1.000
_cell.angle_alpha   90.00
_cell.angle_beta   90.00
_cell.angle_gamma   90.00
#
_symmetry.space_group_name_H-M   'P 1'
#
loop_
_entity.id
_entity.type
_entity.pdbx_description
1 polymer ?
#
loop_
_entity_poly.entity_id
_entity_poly.type
_entity_poly.pdbx_seq_one_letter_code
_entity_poly.pdbx_strand_id
1 'polypeptide(L)'
;MDVAKGMLWLRQAAALGLAEAQVDLATIEYNGFNGEPDFIKIYVWLDAASLQGNEVAKQRLKLIAAKLSEAELQQAQTISQRCIGSEFKQCEISPQAN
;
A
#
# COMPACT_ATOMS: atom_id res chain seq x y z
N MET A 1 -21.63 3.54 -8.90
CA MET A 1 -21.02 2.48 -8.07
C MET A 1 -20.29 3.15 -6.93
N ASP A 2 -20.54 2.71 -5.70
CA ASP A 2 -20.04 3.35 -4.47
C ASP A 2 -18.56 2.98 -4.26
N VAL A 3 -17.66 3.75 -4.90
CA VAL A 3 -16.20 3.55 -4.85
C VAL A 3 -15.70 3.57 -3.40
N ALA A 4 -16.34 4.35 -2.53
CA ALA A 4 -16.02 4.41 -1.10
C ALA A 4 -16.31 3.08 -0.39
N LYS A 5 -17.46 2.44 -0.67
CA LYS A 5 -17.73 1.09 -0.16
C LYS A 5 -16.73 0.06 -0.71
N GLY A 6 -16.37 0.15 -1.99
CA GLY A 6 -15.36 -0.74 -2.60
C GLY A 6 -13.99 -0.64 -1.93
N MET A 7 -13.54 0.58 -1.62
CA MET A 7 -12.29 0.81 -0.88
C MET A 7 -12.32 0.24 0.53
N LEU A 8 -13.46 0.30 1.23
CA LEU A 8 -13.59 -0.27 2.57
C LEU A 8 -13.39 -1.79 2.56
N TRP A 9 -14.01 -2.49 1.60
CA TRP A 9 -13.85 -3.93 1.45
C TRP A 9 -12.41 -4.31 1.07
N LEU A 10 -11.79 -3.56 0.16
CA LEU A 10 -10.41 -3.78 -0.23
C LEU A 10 -9.44 -3.55 0.93
N ARG A 11 -9.67 -2.54 1.79
CA ARG A 11 -8.86 -2.32 2.99
C ARG A 11 -8.96 -3.49 3.97
N GLN A 12 -10.16 -4.01 4.18
CA GLN A 12 -10.34 -5.20 5.03
C GLN A 12 -9.63 -6.42 4.45
N ALA A 13 -9.78 -6.66 3.14
CA ALA A 13 -9.13 -7.77 2.47
C ALA A 13 -7.59 -7.64 2.46
N ALA A 14 -7.07 -6.43 2.25
CA ALA A 14 -5.64 -6.12 2.32
C ALA A 14 -5.07 -6.31 3.74
N ALA A 15 -5.86 -5.97 4.77
CA ALA A 15 -5.53 -6.20 6.18
C ALA A 15 -5.58 -7.69 6.57
N LEU A 16 -6.26 -8.54 5.80
CA LEU A 16 -6.17 -10.00 5.93
C LEU A 16 -4.98 -10.60 5.17
N GLY A 17 -4.16 -9.76 4.53
CA GLY A 17 -2.97 -10.18 3.81
C GLY A 17 -3.22 -10.62 2.37
N LEU A 18 -4.42 -10.45 1.82
CA LEU A 18 -4.71 -10.88 0.44
C LEU A 18 -3.92 -10.04 -0.57
N ALA A 19 -2.98 -10.67 -1.28
CA ALA A 19 -2.06 -10.01 -2.19
C ALA A 19 -2.80 -9.26 -3.32
N GLU A 20 -3.86 -9.85 -3.88
CA GLU A 20 -4.69 -9.19 -4.89
C GLU A 20 -5.35 -7.92 -4.35
N ALA A 21 -5.90 -7.98 -3.14
CA ALA A 21 -6.53 -6.84 -2.50
C ALA A 21 -5.53 -5.71 -2.17
N GLN A 22 -4.31 -6.07 -1.77
CA GLN A 22 -3.22 -5.12 -1.56
C GLN A 22 -2.83 -4.41 -2.87
N VAL A 23 -2.74 -5.14 -3.98
CA VAL A 23 -2.48 -4.56 -5.31
C VAL A 23 -3.64 -3.68 -5.78
N ASP A 24 -4.88 -4.10 -5.59
CA ASP A 24 -6.06 -3.34 -6.00
C ASP A 24 -6.19 -2.06 -5.18
N LEU A 25 -5.96 -2.13 -3.87
CA LEU A 25 -5.93 -0.95 -3.00
C LEU A 25 -4.83 0.03 -3.43
N ALA A 26 -3.61 -0.46 -3.67
CA ALA A 26 -2.51 0.36 -4.19
C ALA A 26 -2.85 0.99 -5.54
N THR A 27 -3.58 0.29 -6.40
CA THR A 27 -4.03 0.79 -7.71
C THR A 27 -5.04 1.92 -7.56
N ILE A 28 -6.00 1.79 -6.65
CA ILE A 28 -7.01 2.82 -6.41
C ILE A 28 -6.37 4.07 -5.80
N GLU A 29 -5.48 3.90 -4.80
CA GLU A 29 -4.75 5.00 -4.17
C GLU A 29 -3.82 5.70 -5.20
N TYR A 30 -3.17 4.95 -6.09
CA TYR A 30 -2.37 5.52 -7.19
C TYR A 30 -3.20 6.31 -8.20
N ASN A 31 -4.37 5.79 -8.56
CA ASN A 31 -5.31 6.45 -9.47
C ASN A 31 -6.13 7.55 -8.78
N GLY A 32 -5.78 7.89 -7.54
CA GLY A 32 -6.56 8.65 -6.56
C GLY A 32 -7.54 9.69 -7.11
N PHE A 33 -8.78 9.53 -6.65
CA PHE A 33 -9.95 10.41 -6.82
C PHE A 33 -9.92 11.63 -5.86
N ASN A 34 -8.80 11.91 -5.17
CA ASN A 34 -8.73 12.83 -4.01
C ASN A 34 -7.39 13.60 -3.84
N GLY A 35 -6.66 13.90 -4.92
CA GLY A 35 -5.42 14.70 -4.87
C GLY A 35 -4.17 13.89 -5.24
N GLU A 36 -2.98 14.37 -4.85
CA GLU A 36 -1.71 13.71 -5.20
C GLU A 36 -1.53 12.36 -4.47
N PRO A 37 -1.10 11.30 -5.17
CA PRO A 37 -0.89 9.98 -4.57
C PRO A 37 0.18 9.96 -3.49
N ASP A 38 -0.10 9.30 -2.36
CA ASP A 38 0.88 9.01 -1.33
C ASP A 38 1.70 7.78 -1.74
N PHE A 39 2.84 8.01 -2.38
CA PHE A 39 3.71 6.93 -2.88
C PHE A 39 4.29 6.06 -1.76
N ILE A 40 4.41 6.54 -0.53
CA ILE A 40 4.88 5.75 0.62
C ILE A 40 3.82 4.69 0.97
N LYS A 41 2.55 5.08 1.06
CA LYS A 41 1.43 4.14 1.29
C LYS A 41 1.33 3.10 0.19
N ILE A 42 1.42 3.54 -1.06
CA ILE A 42 1.34 2.66 -2.23
C ILE A 42 2.50 1.66 -2.20
N TYR A 43 3.71 2.11 -1.87
CA TYR A 43 4.88 1.24 -1.74
C TYR A 43 4.65 0.13 -0.71
N VAL A 44 4.15 0.47 0.48
CA VAL A 44 3.91 -0.50 1.58
C VAL A 44 3.00 -1.65 1.13
N TRP A 45 1.88 -1.33 0.48
CA TRP A 45 0.94 -2.35 0.02
C TRP A 45 1.50 -3.20 -1.14
N LEU A 46 2.25 -2.58 -2.06
CA LEU A 46 2.89 -3.32 -3.15
C LEU A 46 4.03 -4.20 -2.66
N ASP A 47 4.80 -3.75 -1.66
CA ASP A 47 5.90 -4.52 -1.07
C ASP A 47 5.35 -5.77 -0.38
N ALA A 48 4.30 -5.62 0.44
CA ALA A 48 3.57 -6.72 1.06
C ALA A 48 3.08 -7.76 0.04
N ALA A 49 2.42 -7.33 -1.05
CA ALA A 49 1.96 -8.25 -2.09
C ALA A 49 3.13 -8.89 -2.86
N SER A 50 4.23 -8.16 -3.05
CA SER A 50 5.41 -8.66 -3.76
C SER A 50 6.10 -9.80 -3.02
N LEU A 51 6.14 -9.75 -1.69
CA LEU A 51 6.69 -10.80 -0.83
C LEU A 51 5.87 -12.09 -0.86
N GLN A 52 4.59 -11.99 -1.21
CA GLN A 52 3.71 -13.13 -1.42
C GLN A 52 3.85 -13.74 -2.84
N GLY A 53 4.76 -13.22 -3.66
CA GLY A 53 5.00 -13.71 -5.01
C GLY A 53 4.14 -13.06 -6.09
N ASN A 54 3.39 -11.99 -5.79
CA ASN A 54 2.58 -11.30 -6.78
C ASN A 54 3.48 -10.52 -7.76
N GLU A 55 3.54 -10.98 -9.02
CA GLU A 55 4.39 -10.37 -10.06
C GLU A 55 3.94 -8.98 -10.47
N VAL A 56 2.62 -8.70 -10.46
CA VAL A 56 2.09 -7.36 -10.73
C VAL A 56 2.56 -6.38 -9.65
N ALA A 57 2.54 -6.82 -8.38
CA ALA A 57 3.04 -6.04 -7.26
C ALA A 57 4.54 -5.73 -7.41
N LYS A 58 5.36 -6.73 -7.74
CA LYS A 58 6.82 -6.54 -7.98
C LYS A 58 7.10 -5.51 -9.07
N GLN A 59 6.37 -5.56 -10.19
CA GLN A 59 6.55 -4.62 -11.29
C GLN A 59 6.18 -3.19 -10.87
N ARG A 60 5.01 -3.03 -10.22
CA ARG A 60 4.54 -1.72 -9.77
C ARG A 60 5.41 -1.15 -8.65
N LEU A 61 5.90 -1.99 -7.73
CA LEU A 61 6.78 -1.58 -6.65
C LEU A 61 8.04 -0.88 -7.18
N LYS A 62 8.64 -1.39 -8.25
CA LYS A 62 9.78 -0.75 -8.92
C LYS A 62 9.44 0.64 -9.46
N LEU A 63 8.26 0.80 -10.05
CA LEU A 63 7.80 2.09 -10.58
C LEU A 63 7.57 3.12 -9.47
N ILE A 64 7.00 2.68 -8.34
CA ILE A 64 6.73 3.54 -7.19
C ILE A 64 8.02 3.89 -6.44
N ALA A 65 8.93 2.92 -6.26
CA ALA A 65 10.23 3.15 -5.64
C ALA A 65 11.04 4.23 -6.40
N ALA A 66 10.94 4.27 -7.73
CA ALA A 66 11.60 5.28 -8.56
C ALA A 66 10.99 6.70 -8.44
N LYS A 67 9.80 6.83 -7.84
CA LYS A 67 9.13 8.13 -7.59
C LYS A 67 9.45 8.70 -6.21
N LEU A 68 10.00 7.89 -5.31
CA LEU A 68 10.34 8.28 -3.95
C LEU A 68 11.78 8.80 -3.91
N SER A 69 12.04 9.80 -3.07
CA SER A 69 13.40 10.13 -2.65
C SER A 69 13.99 9.01 -1.79
N GLU A 70 15.31 9.02 -1.61
CA GLU A 70 16.00 8.02 -0.76
C GLU A 70 15.44 7.98 0.67
N ALA A 71 15.16 9.15 1.25
CA ALA A 71 14.58 9.26 2.58
C ALA A 71 13.16 8.68 2.64
N GLU A 72 12.31 8.97 1.66
CA GLU A 72 10.94 8.45 1.60
C GLU A 72 10.92 6.94 1.31
N LEU A 73 11.84 6.45 0.47
CA LEU A 73 12.00 5.02 0.21
C LEU A 73 12.39 4.27 1.49
N GLN A 74 13.35 4.80 2.25
CA GLN A 74 13.77 4.19 3.52
C GLN A 74 12.65 4.24 4.56
N GLN A 75 11.86 5.31 4.59
CA GLN A 75 10.65 5.40 5.39
C GLN A 75 9.62 4.33 4.95
N ALA A 76 9.35 4.21 3.65
CA ALA A 76 8.39 3.24 3.12
C ALA A 76 8.79 1.80 3.45
N GLN A 77 10.08 1.46 3.33
CA GLN A 77 10.62 0.15 3.71
C GLN A 77 10.43 -0.13 5.21
N THR A 78 10.74 0.85 6.07
CA THR A 78 10.58 0.72 7.52
C THR A 78 9.12 0.48 7.89
N ILE A 79 8.20 1.22 7.28
CA ILE A 79 6.76 1.06 7.51
C ILE A 79 6.29 -0.29 6.98
N SER A 80 6.74 -0.69 5.79
CA SER A 80 6.40 -1.98 5.19
C SER A 80 6.79 -3.14 6.11
N GLN A 81 8.03 -3.15 6.61
CA GLN A 81 8.51 -4.18 7.54
C GLN A 81 7.64 -4.27 8.80
N ARG A 82 7.25 -3.14 9.38
CA ARG A 82 6.34 -3.09 10.55
C ARG A 82 4.95 -3.60 10.19
N CYS A 83 4.40 -3.15 9.07
CA CYS A 83 3.10 -3.53 8.55
C CYS A 83 3.01 -5.05 8.36
N ILE A 84 3.98 -5.64 7.65
CA ILE A 84 4.04 -7.09 7.40
C ILE A 84 4.27 -7.86 8.71
N GLY A 85 5.22 -7.43 9.55
CA GLY A 85 5.53 -8.09 10.82
C GLY A 85 4.39 -8.05 11.85
N SER A 86 3.44 -7.14 11.68
CA SER A 86 2.25 -7.02 12.52
C SER A 86 1.01 -7.71 11.95
N GLU A 87 1.17 -8.55 10.93
CA GLU A 87 0.06 -9.18 10.19
C GLU A 87 -0.92 -8.12 9.65
N PHE A 88 -0.37 -7.06 9.09
CA PHE A 88 -1.10 -5.93 8.50
C PHE A 88 -1.93 -5.06 9.46
N LYS A 89 -1.77 -5.24 10.78
CA LYS A 89 -2.47 -4.45 11.81
C LYS A 89 -1.89 -3.04 11.98
N GLN A 90 -0.64 -2.81 11.56
CA GLN A 90 0.08 -1.53 11.71
C GLN A 90 0.55 -0.96 10.37
N CYS A 91 -0.34 -0.93 9.36
CA CYS A 91 -0.05 -0.40 8.02
C CYS A 91 -0.53 1.04 7.79
N GLU A 92 -1.34 1.59 8.70
CA GLU A 92 -1.87 2.93 8.52
C GLU A 92 -0.81 4.00 8.78
N ILE A 93 -0.42 4.69 7.70
CA ILE A 93 0.37 5.91 7.72
C ILE A 93 -0.60 7.09 7.87
N SER A 94 -1.24 7.19 9.02
CA SER A 94 -1.91 8.42 9.42
C SER A 94 -1.20 8.95 10.66
N PRO A 95 -0.90 10.27 10.74
CA PRO A 95 -0.77 10.86 12.06
C PRO A 95 -2.12 10.61 12.72
N GLN A 96 -2.12 9.96 13.88
CA GLN A 96 -3.33 9.86 14.69
C GLN A 96 -3.85 11.30 14.88
N ALA A 97 -4.90 11.67 14.15
CA ALA A 97 -5.73 12.78 14.53
C ALA A 97 -6.50 12.29 15.76
N ASN A 98 -5.95 12.66 16.91
CA ASN A 98 -6.62 12.63 18.19
C ASN A 98 -7.82 13.60 18.16
#